data_AF-A0A520AA94-F1
#
_entry.id   AF-A0A520AA94-F1
#
_cell.length_a   1.000
_cell.length_b   1.000
_cell.length_c   1.000
_cell.angle_alpha   90.00
_cell.angle_beta   90.00
_cell.angle_gamma   90.00
#
_symmetry.space_group_name_H-M   'P 1'
#
loop_
_entity.id
_entity.type
_entity.pdbx_description
1 polymer ?
#
loop_
_entity_poly.entity_id
_entity_poly.type
_entity_poly.pdbx_seq_one_letter_code
_entity_poly.pdbx_strand_id
1 'polypeptide(L)'
;MNYLIYISTATHSLNDDELKEILIKSQENNLRDGLTGMLLYGEETFVQLLEGEADVLNRTYGRIKNDKRHKHLSKLDEGSNDQRLFPDWSMGYKILSSHDMPAIKGYVDSNGTKEWDKREHHPVLAFLKSFAEINDL
;
A
#
# COMPACT_ATOMS: atom_id res chain seq x y z
N MET A 1 -13.52 1.25 11.22
CA MET A 1 -12.65 0.49 10.30
C MET A 1 -11.24 1.02 10.45
N ASN A 2 -10.19 0.20 10.36
CA ASN A 2 -8.81 0.71 10.42
C ASN A 2 -8.15 0.60 9.05
N TYR A 3 -7.12 1.41 8.82
CA TYR A 3 -6.28 1.33 7.63
C TYR A 3 -4.79 1.46 8.00
N LEU A 4 -3.95 0.95 7.11
CA LEU A 4 -2.50 1.01 7.19
C LEU A 4 -1.92 1.26 5.80
N ILE A 5 -1.00 2.21 5.70
CA ILE A 5 -0.27 2.51 4.46
C ILE A 5 1.21 2.31 4.71
N TYR A 6 1.87 1.59 3.81
CA TYR A 6 3.31 1.40 3.88
C TYR A 6 3.97 1.56 2.51
N ILE A 7 5.28 1.77 2.55
CA ILE A 7 6.17 1.74 1.41
C ILE A 7 7.31 0.77 1.65
N SER A 8 7.78 0.10 0.60
CA SER A 8 9.00 -0.70 0.64
C SER A 8 9.69 -0.77 -0.72
N THR A 9 10.91 -1.28 -0.74
CA THR A 9 11.70 -1.46 -1.96
C THR A 9 11.80 -2.95 -2.27
N ALA A 10 11.46 -3.37 -3.49
CA ALA A 10 11.70 -4.71 -3.97
C ALA A 10 13.19 -5.06 -3.86
N THR A 11 13.51 -6.34 -3.62
CA THR A 11 14.92 -6.78 -3.56
C THR A 11 15.58 -6.84 -4.93
N HIS A 12 14.77 -6.87 -5.98
CA HIS A 12 15.15 -6.80 -7.39
C HIS A 12 13.95 -6.33 -8.21
N SER A 13 14.20 -5.90 -9.45
CA SER A 13 13.15 -5.65 -10.43
C SER A 13 12.34 -6.92 -10.70
N LEU A 14 11.07 -6.91 -10.32
CA LEU A 14 10.15 -8.01 -10.56
C LEU A 14 9.69 -8.05 -12.02
N ASN A 15 9.61 -9.27 -12.56
CA ASN A 15 8.91 -9.49 -13.82
C ASN A 15 7.39 -9.63 -13.61
N ASP A 16 6.64 -9.66 -14.72
CA ASP A 16 5.18 -9.71 -14.72
C ASP A 16 4.63 -10.93 -13.96
N ASP A 17 5.31 -12.09 -14.03
CA ASP A 17 4.83 -13.31 -13.40
C ASP A 17 5.08 -13.30 -11.88
N GLU A 18 6.22 -12.78 -11.44
CA GLU A 18 6.49 -12.57 -10.02
C GLU A 18 5.51 -11.57 -9.39
N LEU A 19 5.19 -10.50 -10.13
CA LEU A 19 4.19 -9.53 -9.68
C LEU A 19 2.80 -10.15 -9.63
N LYS A 20 2.38 -10.92 -10.65
CA LYS A 20 1.11 -11.67 -10.61
C LYS A 20 1.03 -12.62 -9.43
N GLU A 21 2.10 -13.33 -9.08
CA GLU A 21 2.11 -14.19 -7.91
C GLU A 21 1.90 -13.43 -6.61
N ILE A 22 2.50 -12.24 -6.47
CA ILE A 22 2.27 -11.36 -5.32
C ILE A 22 0.80 -10.98 -5.26
N LEU A 23 0.20 -10.61 -6.40
CA LEU A 23 -1.18 -10.17 -6.49
C LEU A 23 -2.16 -11.28 -6.13
N ILE A 24 -2.02 -12.47 -6.72
CA ILE A 24 -2.87 -13.63 -6.43
C ILE A 24 -2.82 -13.96 -4.94
N LYS A 25 -1.61 -14.10 -4.37
CA LYS A 25 -1.44 -14.37 -2.95
C LYS A 25 -2.01 -13.25 -2.07
N SER A 26 -1.89 -12.00 -2.48
CA SER A 26 -2.44 -10.87 -1.72
C SER A 26 -3.97 -10.89 -1.74
N GLN A 27 -4.59 -11.10 -2.90
CA GLN A 27 -6.05 -11.20 -3.04
C GLN A 27 -6.62 -12.36 -2.22
N GLU A 28 -6.02 -13.56 -2.32
CA GLU A 28 -6.47 -14.74 -1.57
C GLU A 28 -6.39 -14.53 -0.04
N ASN A 29 -5.25 -14.04 0.42
CA ASN A 29 -5.04 -13.79 1.85
C ASN A 29 -5.95 -12.69 2.37
N ASN A 30 -6.11 -11.61 1.61
CA ASN A 30 -6.94 -10.49 2.02
C ASN A 30 -8.41 -10.88 2.04
N LEU A 31 -8.89 -11.61 1.03
CA LEU A 31 -10.25 -12.12 1.00
C LEU A 31 -10.53 -13.02 2.22
N ARG A 32 -9.62 -13.96 2.51
CA ARG A 32 -9.70 -14.84 3.69
C ARG A 32 -9.75 -14.05 4.99
N ASP A 33 -8.93 -13.01 5.09
CA ASP A 33 -8.73 -12.24 6.32
C ASP A 33 -9.74 -11.07 6.44
N GLY A 34 -10.63 -10.87 5.47
CA GLY A 34 -11.59 -9.76 5.44
C GLY A 34 -10.91 -8.39 5.24
N LEU A 35 -9.77 -8.36 4.57
CA LEU A 35 -9.04 -7.15 4.22
C LEU A 35 -9.39 -6.68 2.81
N THR A 36 -9.31 -5.37 2.63
CA THR A 36 -9.39 -4.71 1.32
C THR A 36 -8.20 -3.77 1.12
N GLY A 37 -7.99 -3.25 -0.08
CA GLY A 37 -6.99 -2.22 -0.31
C GLY A 37 -6.44 -2.16 -1.73
N MET A 38 -5.29 -1.50 -1.85
CA MET A 38 -4.63 -1.23 -3.13
C MET A 38 -3.12 -1.42 -3.03
N LEU A 39 -2.51 -2.02 -4.06
CA LEU A 39 -1.07 -2.20 -4.22
C LEU A 39 -0.59 -1.48 -5.48
N LEU A 40 0.36 -0.56 -5.31
CA LEU A 40 1.07 0.09 -6.39
C LEU A 40 2.50 -0.43 -6.46
N TYR A 41 3.01 -0.64 -7.68
CA TYR A 41 4.39 -1.06 -7.91
C TYR A 41 5.02 -0.28 -9.08
N GLY A 42 6.20 0.28 -8.89
CA GLY A 42 6.97 0.92 -9.95
C GLY A 42 8.36 1.32 -9.48
N GLU A 43 9.34 1.32 -10.38
CA GLU A 43 10.76 1.57 -10.05
C GLU A 43 11.22 0.84 -8.78
N GLU A 44 10.96 -0.48 -8.72
CA GLU A 44 11.31 -1.34 -7.59
C GLU A 44 10.70 -0.89 -6.25
N THR A 45 9.64 -0.08 -6.26
CA THR A 45 9.00 0.46 -5.06
C THR A 45 7.58 -0.06 -4.95
N PHE A 46 7.20 -0.55 -3.77
CA PHE A 46 5.84 -0.90 -3.42
C PHE A 46 5.20 0.18 -2.57
N VAL A 47 3.97 0.55 -2.87
CA VAL A 47 3.10 1.29 -1.94
C VAL A 47 1.83 0.49 -1.77
N GLN A 48 1.49 0.15 -0.53
CA GLN A 48 0.27 -0.60 -0.27
C GLN A 48 -0.55 0.06 0.83
N LEU A 49 -1.86 0.14 0.57
CA LEU A 49 -2.87 0.47 1.56
C LEU A 49 -3.68 -0.80 1.85
N LEU A 50 -3.90 -1.08 3.13
CA LEU A 50 -4.72 -2.18 3.63
C LEU A 50 -5.78 -1.65 4.59
N GLU A 51 -6.99 -2.17 4.51
CA GLU A 51 -8.12 -1.80 5.38
C GLU A 51 -8.75 -3.02 6.02
N GLY A 52 -9.10 -2.93 7.30
CA GLY A 52 -9.71 -4.02 8.04
C GLY A 52 -9.73 -3.81 9.54
N GLU A 53 -9.96 -4.90 10.26
CA GLU A 53 -9.83 -4.93 11.72
C GLU A 53 -8.37 -4.73 12.14
N ALA A 54 -8.14 -3.98 13.22
CA ALA A 54 -6.80 -3.60 13.66
C ALA A 54 -5.88 -4.82 13.89
N ASP A 55 -6.40 -5.86 14.54
CA ASP A 55 -5.64 -7.09 14.79
C ASP A 55 -5.28 -7.84 13.52
N VAL A 56 -6.18 -7.82 12.53
CA VAL A 56 -5.94 -8.45 11.23
C VAL A 56 -4.86 -7.69 10.46
N LEU A 57 -4.95 -6.35 10.43
CA LEU A 57 -3.93 -5.50 9.80
C LEU A 57 -2.57 -5.71 10.44
N ASN A 58 -2.48 -5.74 11.77
CA ASN A 58 -1.22 -5.95 12.48
C ASN A 58 -0.60 -7.32 12.16
N ARG A 59 -1.40 -8.40 12.11
CA ARG A 59 -0.92 -9.73 11.70
C ARG A 59 -0.45 -9.75 10.24
N THR A 60 -1.22 -9.18 9.33
CA THR A 60 -0.87 -9.12 7.90
C THR A 60 0.38 -8.29 7.68
N TYR A 61 0.51 -7.14 8.33
CA TYR A 61 1.71 -6.31 8.28
C TYR A 61 2.93 -7.04 8.86
N GLY A 62 2.76 -7.81 9.93
CA GLY A 62 3.81 -8.67 10.47
C GLY A 62 4.30 -9.71 9.46
N ARG A 63 3.39 -10.35 8.70
CA ARG A 63 3.75 -11.25 7.60
C ARG A 63 4.50 -10.51 6.49
N ILE A 64 3.98 -9.36 6.06
CA ILE A 64 4.61 -8.52 5.02
C ILE A 64 6.02 -8.13 5.44
N LYS A 65 6.23 -7.67 6.67
CA LYS A 65 7.55 -7.30 7.20
C LYS A 65 8.62 -8.39 7.06
N ASN A 66 8.22 -9.66 7.05
CA ASN A 66 9.13 -10.80 6.94
C ASN A 66 9.25 -11.36 5.51
N ASP A 67 8.57 -10.76 4.54
CA ASP A 67 8.64 -11.18 3.14
C ASP A 67 9.98 -10.79 2.51
N LYS A 68 10.70 -11.78 1.96
CA LYS A 68 12.05 -11.62 1.41
C LYS A 68 12.08 -10.91 0.05
N ARG A 69 10.92 -10.66 -0.56
CA ARG A 69 10.82 -9.99 -1.86
C ARG A 69 11.00 -8.48 -1.77
N HIS A 70 11.03 -7.91 -0.56
CA HIS A 70 11.24 -6.47 -0.34
C HIS A 70 12.10 -6.19 0.90
N LYS A 71 12.53 -4.94 1.01
CA LYS A 71 13.39 -4.37 2.05
C LYS A 71 12.99 -2.90 2.28
N HIS A 72 13.61 -2.26 3.28
CA HIS A 72 13.35 -0.85 3.62
C HIS A 72 11.86 -0.52 3.88
N LEU A 73 11.12 -1.49 4.44
CA LEU A 73 9.72 -1.31 4.80
C LEU A 73 9.54 -0.17 5.80
N SER A 74 8.72 0.82 5.45
CA SER A 74 8.38 1.97 6.28
C SER A 74 6.88 2.18 6.29
N LYS A 75 6.31 2.37 7.49
CA LYS A 75 4.91 2.76 7.64
C LYS A 75 4.78 4.25 7.31
N LEU A 76 3.89 4.59 6.38
CA LEU A 76 3.61 5.97 5.97
C LEU A 76 2.48 6.58 6.78
N ASP A 77 1.42 5.81 7.01
CA ASP A 77 0.25 6.27 7.76
C ASP A 77 -0.51 5.09 8.36
N GLU A 78 -1.26 5.32 9.43
CA GLU A 78 -2.26 4.41 9.96
C GLU A 78 -3.32 5.18 10.73
N GLY A 79 -4.56 4.69 10.67
CA GLY A 79 -5.65 5.37 11.34
C GLY A 79 -6.96 4.61 11.24
N SER A 80 -8.03 5.27 11.65
CA SER A 80 -9.38 4.76 11.55
C SER A 80 -10.20 5.60 10.57
N ASN A 81 -10.95 4.93 9.69
CA ASN A 81 -11.96 5.56 8.84
C ASN A 81 -13.36 5.05 9.23
N ASP A 82 -14.37 5.87 8.98
CA ASP A 82 -15.77 5.49 9.16
C ASP A 82 -16.16 4.35 8.23
N GLN A 83 -15.62 4.35 7.00
CA GLN A 83 -15.89 3.37 5.95
C GLN A 83 -14.59 2.96 5.24
N ARG A 84 -14.64 1.81 4.55
CA ARG A 84 -13.56 1.39 3.63
C ARG A 84 -13.50 2.36 2.45
N LEU A 85 -12.30 2.73 2.06
CA LEU A 85 -12.02 3.53 0.88
C LEU A 85 -12.07 2.68 -0.38
N PHE A 86 -11.70 1.40 -0.26
CA PHE A 86 -11.70 0.44 -1.37
C PHE A 86 -12.52 -0.80 -1.01
N PRO A 87 -13.83 -0.67 -0.77
CA PRO A 87 -14.65 -1.76 -0.24
C PRO A 87 -14.73 -2.99 -1.16
N ASP A 88 -14.63 -2.79 -2.47
CA ASP A 88 -14.83 -3.84 -3.48
C ASP A 88 -13.55 -4.59 -3.85
N TRP A 89 -12.38 -4.16 -3.35
CA TRP A 89 -11.12 -4.77 -3.74
C TRP A 89 -10.47 -5.50 -2.57
N SER A 90 -10.49 -6.82 -2.63
CA SER A 90 -9.61 -7.64 -1.78
C SER A 90 -8.15 -7.19 -1.95
N MET A 91 -7.74 -6.87 -3.17
CA MET A 91 -6.54 -6.08 -3.47
C MET A 91 -6.60 -5.55 -4.92
N GLY A 92 -6.82 -4.25 -5.09
CA GLY A 92 -6.66 -3.55 -6.36
C GLY A 92 -5.17 -3.38 -6.67
N TYR A 93 -4.79 -3.30 -7.94
CA TYR A 93 -3.38 -3.10 -8.29
C TYR A 93 -3.15 -2.23 -9.50
N LYS A 94 -1.99 -1.56 -9.50
CA LYS A 94 -1.51 -0.81 -10.66
C LYS A 94 0.01 -0.81 -10.72
N ILE A 95 0.53 -0.98 -11.94
CA ILE A 95 1.93 -0.71 -12.24
C ILE A 95 2.07 0.78 -12.55
N LEU A 96 2.94 1.45 -11.80
CA LEU A 96 3.21 2.87 -11.96
C LEU A 96 4.21 3.10 -13.09
N SER A 97 3.93 4.11 -13.90
CA SER A 97 4.91 4.60 -14.86
C SER A 97 5.94 5.48 -14.16
N SER A 98 7.06 5.75 -14.82
CA SER A 98 8.05 6.73 -14.35
C SER A 98 7.47 8.14 -14.19
N HIS A 99 6.31 8.45 -14.80
CA HIS A 99 5.61 9.72 -14.61
C HIS A 99 4.84 9.79 -13.28
N ASP A 100 4.34 8.67 -12.78
CA ASP A 100 3.54 8.61 -11.54
C ASP A 100 4.43 8.57 -10.28
N MET A 101 5.64 8.03 -10.43
CA MET A 101 6.59 7.80 -9.34
C MET A 101 7.03 9.05 -8.56
N PRO A 102 7.30 10.22 -9.19
CA PRO A 102 7.71 11.41 -8.46
C PRO A 102 6.68 11.90 -7.44
N ALA A 103 5.38 11.76 -7.72
CA ALA A 103 4.33 12.17 -6.80
C ALA A 103 4.37 11.33 -5.51
N ILE A 104 4.57 10.02 -5.64
CA ILE A 104 4.71 9.12 -4.50
C ILE A 104 6.01 9.37 -3.75
N LYS A 105 7.15 9.44 -4.46
CA LYS A 105 8.45 9.70 -3.83
C LYS A 105 8.50 11.07 -3.12
N GLY A 106 7.77 12.05 -3.62
CA GLY A 106 7.62 13.37 -2.98
C GLY A 106 6.97 13.32 -1.59
N TYR A 107 6.22 12.26 -1.28
CA TYR A 107 5.68 11.99 0.05
C TYR A 107 6.60 11.09 0.90
N VAL A 108 7.77 10.69 0.38
CA VAL A 108 8.60 9.61 0.92
C VAL A 108 10.03 10.03 1.27
N ASP A 109 10.64 11.02 0.60
CA ASP A 109 12.08 11.36 0.78
C ASP A 109 12.31 12.60 1.70
N SER A 110 13.34 12.72 2.56
CA SER A 110 14.66 12.04 2.62
C SER A 110 15.32 12.03 4.02
N ASN A 111 14.58 12.21 5.13
CA ASN A 111 15.19 12.21 6.49
C ASN A 111 14.40 11.46 7.58
N GLY A 112 13.42 10.65 7.20
CA GLY A 112 12.47 10.08 8.16
C GLY A 112 11.51 11.16 8.63
N THR A 113 10.23 10.94 8.34
CA THR A 113 9.12 11.74 8.86
C THR A 113 9.34 13.24 8.76
N LYS A 114 8.94 13.88 7.64
CA LYS A 114 8.29 15.18 7.83
C LYS A 114 7.23 14.89 8.89
N GLU A 115 7.35 15.53 10.06
CA GLU A 115 6.37 15.40 11.14
C GLU A 115 5.03 15.85 10.57
N TRP A 116 4.32 14.92 9.96
CA TRP A 116 2.97 15.14 9.54
C TRP A 116 2.14 15.13 10.82
N ASP A 117 1.28 16.12 10.95
CA ASP A 117 0.39 16.16 12.10
C ASP A 117 -0.45 14.88 12.08
N LYS A 118 -0.20 13.98 13.03
CA LYS A 118 -0.93 12.70 13.13
C LYS A 118 -2.44 12.90 13.37
N ARG A 119 -2.88 14.14 13.59
CA ARG A 119 -4.29 14.55 13.66
C ARG A 119 -4.93 14.70 12.28
N GLU A 120 -4.14 14.79 11.21
CA GLU A 120 -4.60 14.84 9.82
C GLU A 120 -4.13 13.61 9.05
N HIS A 121 -4.94 13.14 8.10
CA HIS A 121 -4.55 12.02 7.23
C HIS A 121 -3.29 12.36 6.43
N HIS A 122 -2.37 11.40 6.29
CA HIS A 122 -1.18 11.62 5.48
C HIS A 122 -1.56 11.90 4.01
N PRO A 123 -0.90 12.83 3.29
CA PRO A 123 -1.26 13.20 1.92
C PRO A 123 -1.25 12.03 0.93
N VAL A 124 -0.46 11.00 1.24
CA VAL A 124 -0.45 9.74 0.46
C VAL A 124 -1.85 9.12 0.38
N LEU A 125 -2.68 9.24 1.41
CA LEU A 125 -4.05 8.74 1.39
C LEU A 125 -4.90 9.49 0.37
N ALA A 126 -4.79 10.82 0.32
CA ALA A 126 -5.47 11.64 -0.67
C ALA A 126 -4.99 11.32 -2.08
N PHE A 127 -3.68 11.15 -2.27
CA PHE A 127 -3.11 10.72 -3.54
C PHE A 127 -3.67 9.36 -3.97
N LEU A 128 -3.70 8.36 -3.10
CA LEU A 128 -4.20 7.02 -3.43
C LEU A 128 -5.69 7.06 -3.83
N LYS A 129 -6.50 7.90 -3.18
CA LYS A 129 -7.91 8.11 -3.56
C LYS A 129 -8.03 8.73 -4.95
N SER A 130 -7.37 9.87 -5.16
CA SER A 130 -7.42 10.55 -6.47
C SER A 130 -6.84 9.69 -7.59
N PHE A 131 -5.80 8.91 -7.30
CA PHE A 131 -5.20 8.00 -8.27
C PHE A 131 -6.18 6.90 -8.67
N ALA A 132 -6.88 6.31 -7.71
CA ALA A 132 -7.90 5.30 -7.98
C ALA A 132 -9.07 5.88 -8.81
N GLU A 133 -9.60 7.04 -8.42
CA GLU A 133 -10.67 7.73 -9.13
C GLU A 133 -10.29 8.07 -10.59
N ILE A 134 -9.09 8.61 -10.81
CA ILE A 134 -8.61 9.00 -12.15
C ILE A 134 -8.39 7.79 -13.06
N ASN A 135 -8.03 6.64 -12.49
CA ASN A 135 -7.72 5.44 -13.24
C ASN A 135 -8.93 4.50 -13.42
N ASP A 136 -10.14 4.95 -13.04
CA ASP A 136 -11.37 4.14 -13.01
C ASP A 136 -11.15 2.77 -12.34
N LEU A 137 -10.35 2.77 -11.27
CA LEU A 137 -10.14 1.57 -10.45
C LEU A 137 -11.36 1.35 -9.58
#